data_AF-A0A3B9K850-F1
#
_entry.id   AF-A0A3B9K850-F1
#
_cell.length_a   1.000
_cell.length_b   1.000
_cell.length_c   1.000
_cell.angle_alpha   90.00
_cell.angle_beta   90.00
_cell.angle_gamma   90.00
#
_symmetry.space_group_name_H-M   'P 1'
#
loop_
_entity.id
_entity.type
_entity.pdbx_description
1 polymer ?
#
loop_
_entity_poly.entity_id
_entity_poly.type
_entity_poly.pdbx_seq_one_letter_code
_entity_poly.pdbx_strand_id
1 'polypeptide(L)' 'DRYFQLARCYRDEDLRADRQPEFTQIDMELSFVDVDDVIDVNERYLKTLFKEVLGLDVPTPIQRMTW' A
#
# COMPACT_ATOMS: atom_id res chain seq x y z
N ASP A 1 6.68 15.80 7.18
CA ASP A 1 7.24 15.64 5.83
C ASP A 1 6.65 14.36 5.22
N ARG A 2 6.63 14.20 3.90
CA ARG A 2 6.03 13.03 3.23
C ARG A 2 6.86 12.61 2.02
N TYR A 3 7.11 11.32 1.89
CA TYR A 3 7.84 10.69 0.78
C TYR A 3 6.97 9.64 0.08
N PHE A 4 7.16 9.50 -1.22
CA PHE A 4 6.51 8.51 -2.08
C PHE A 4 7.47 8.05 -3.17
N GLN A 5 7.52 6.75 -3.44
CA GLN A 5 8.27 6.19 -4.56
C GLN A 5 7.61 4.92 -5.12
N LEU A 6 7.62 4.78 -6.45
CA LEU A 6 7.45 3.48 -7.09
C LEU A 6 8.79 2.75 -7.08
N ALA A 7 9.00 1.97 -6.03
CA ALA A 7 10.28 1.33 -5.75
C ALA A 7 10.40 -0.02 -6.47
N ARG A 8 11.59 -0.29 -7.01
CA ARG A 8 11.95 -1.63 -7.47
C ARG A 8 12.71 -2.38 -6.38
N CYS A 9 12.22 -3.55 -6.05
CA CYS A 9 12.71 -4.36 -4.94
C CYS A 9 13.24 -5.69 -5.45
N TYR A 10 14.37 -6.13 -4.90
CA TYR A 10 15.01 -7.40 -5.22
C TYR A 10 15.02 -8.30 -3.98
N ARG A 11 14.71 -9.58 -4.14
CA ARG A 11 14.78 -10.60 -3.09
C ARG A 11 15.37 -11.89 -3.64
N ASP A 12 16.42 -12.37 -2.97
CA ASP A 12 17.05 -13.66 -3.25
C ASP A 12 16.52 -14.71 -2.26
N GLU A 13 15.27 -15.12 -2.46
CA GLU A 13 14.56 -16.11 -1.66
C GLU A 13 14.06 -17.25 -2.56
N ASP A 14 13.82 -18.43 -1.96
CA ASP A 14 13.19 -19.57 -2.64
C ASP A 14 11.96 -19.12 -3.44
N LEU A 15 11.94 -19.42 -4.74
CA LEU A 15 10.82 -19.12 -5.66
C LEU A 15 9.64 -20.06 -5.38
N ARG A 16 8.91 -19.80 -4.29
CA ARG A 16 7.66 -20.49 -3.94
C ARG A 16 6.50 -19.50 -4.08
N ALA A 17 5.32 -20.00 -4.47
CA ALA A 17 4.07 -19.23 -4.50
C ALA A 17 4.12 -17.94 -5.34
N ASP A 18 4.55 -18.05 -6.60
CA ASP A 18 4.57 -16.95 -7.59
C ASP A 18 5.44 -15.73 -7.21
N ARG A 19 6.42 -15.95 -6.32
CA ARG A 19 7.43 -14.94 -6.00
C ARG A 19 8.36 -14.75 -7.18
N GLN A 20 8.56 -13.49 -7.56
CA GLN A 20 9.58 -13.07 -8.51
C GLN A 20 10.81 -12.55 -7.74
N PRO A 21 12.04 -12.77 -8.24
CA PRO A 21 13.25 -12.16 -7.67
C PRO A 21 13.20 -10.64 -7.62
N GLU A 22 12.36 -10.04 -8.47
CA GLU A 22 12.17 -8.62 -8.62
C GLU A 22 10.68 -8.27 -8.65
N PHE A 23 10.26 -7.26 -7.88
CA PHE A 23 8.87 -6.79 -7.83
C PHE A 23 8.81 -5.28 -7.55
N THR A 24 7.65 -4.68 -7.79
CA THR A 24 7.44 -3.23 -7.63
C THR A 24 6.60 -2.96 -6.38
N GLN A 25 6.99 -1.97 -5.60
CA GLN A 25 6.25 -1.49 -4.44
C GLN A 25 5.87 -0.01 -4.61
N ILE A 26 4.73 0.36 -4.05
CA ILE A 26 4.43 1.75 -3.71
C ILE A 26 4.96 1.94 -2.29
N ASP A 27 6.07 2.67 -2.18
CA ASP A 27 6.76 2.94 -0.92
C ASP A 27 6.43 4.36 -0.45
N MET A 28 6.09 4.50 0.82
CA MET A 28 5.59 5.75 1.39
C MET A 28 6.04 5.92 2.84
N GLU A 29 6.53 7.11 3.16
CA GLU A 29 6.94 7.48 4.52
C GLU A 29 6.31 8.80 4.94
N LEU A 30 5.86 8.90 6.19
CA LEU A 30 5.22 10.08 6.75
C LEU A 30 5.89 10.45 8.09
N SER A 31 6.22 11.72 8.29
CA SER A 31 6.82 12.19 9.55
C SER A 31 5.79 12.80 10.49
N PHE A 32 5.97 12.58 11.80
CA PHE A 32 5.13 13.12 12.88
C PHE A 32 3.66 12.69 12.80
N VAL A 33 3.43 11.40 12.52
CA VAL A 33 2.10 10.81 12.38
C VAL A 33 1.94 9.60 13.29
N ASP A 34 0.71 9.30 13.67
CA ASP A 34 0.36 8.08 14.39
C ASP A 34 -0.13 6.99 13.41
N VAL A 35 -0.36 5.78 13.92
CA VAL A 35 -0.79 4.62 13.11
C VAL A 35 -2.08 4.90 12.34
N ASP A 36 -3.03 5.60 12.98
CA ASP A 36 -4.33 5.89 12.38
C ASP A 36 -4.23 6.87 11.19
N ASP A 37 -3.28 7.81 11.24
CA ASP A 37 -3.01 8.73 10.13
C ASP A 37 -2.45 7.99 8.91
N VAL A 38 -1.54 7.04 9.13
CA VAL A 38 -0.94 6.23 8.04
C VAL A 38 -2.02 5.38 7.37
N ILE A 39 -2.91 4.76 8.16
CA ILE A 39 -4.00 3.93 7.64
C ILE A 39 -5.00 4.80 6.85
N ASP A 40 -5.42 5.92 7.41
CA ASP A 40 -6.37 6.84 6.76
C ASP A 40 -5.85 7.39 5.42
N VAL A 41 -4.54 7.71 5.33
CA VAL A 41 -3.91 8.07 4.05
C VAL A 41 -3.98 6.92 3.04
N ASN A 42 -3.68 5.70 3.45
CA ASN A 42 -3.71 4.53 2.57
C ASN A 42 -5.14 4.14 2.15
N GLU A 43 -6.13 4.25 3.02
CA GLU A 43 -7.54 3.98 2.70
C GLU A 43 -8.07 4.94 1.63
N ARG A 44 -7.79 6.25 1.78
CA ARG A 44 -8.13 7.23 0.74
C ARG A 44 -7.41 6.97 -0.56
N TYR A 45 -6.13 6.62 -0.50
CA TYR A 45 -5.34 6.26 -1.68
C TYR A 45 -5.97 5.08 -2.43
N LEU A 46 -6.28 4.00 -1.73
CA LEU A 46 -6.91 2.81 -2.32
C LEU A 46 -8.29 3.13 -2.88
N LYS A 47 -9.12 3.89 -2.17
CA LYS A 47 -10.44 4.31 -2.66
C LYS A 47 -10.34 5.07 -3.97
N THR A 48 -9.43 6.05 -4.06
CA THR A 48 -9.19 6.81 -5.29
C THR A 48 -8.66 5.91 -6.41
N LEU A 49 -7.64 5.09 -6.13
CA LEU A 49 -7.03 4.19 -7.11
C LEU A 49 -8.05 3.24 -7.73
N PHE A 50 -8.86 2.58 -6.91
CA PHE A 50 -9.89 1.65 -7.38
C PHE A 50 -10.99 2.37 -8.17
N LYS A 51 -11.37 3.58 -7.74
CA LYS A 51 -12.37 4.37 -8.45
C LYS A 51 -11.88 4.80 -9.82
N GLU A 52 -10.65 5.28 -9.92
CA GLU A 52 -10.09 5.82 -11.16
C GLU A 52 -9.69 4.72 -12.15
N VAL A 53 -9.09 3.63 -11.67
CA VAL A 53 -8.56 2.57 -12.55
C VAL A 53 -9.61 1.51 -12.87
N LEU A 54 -10.47 1.16 -11.91
CA LEU A 54 -11.43 0.06 -12.05
C LEU A 54 -12.90 0.52 -12.03
N GLY A 55 -13.19 1.79 -11.74
CA GLY A 55 -14.55 2.30 -11.63
C GLY A 55 -15.29 1.86 -10.35
N LEU A 56 -14.61 1.14 -9.45
CA LEU A 56 -15.20 0.55 -8.24
C LEU A 56 -15.17 1.53 -7.08
N ASP A 57 -16.26 1.55 -6.28
CA ASP A 57 -16.30 2.30 -5.03
C ASP A 57 -15.93 1.37 -3.87
N VAL A 58 -14.82 1.66 -3.20
CA VAL A 58 -14.34 0.87 -2.06
C VAL A 58 -14.90 1.46 -0.78
N PRO A 59 -15.66 0.68 0.01
CA PRO A 59 -16.16 1.14 1.31
C PRO A 59 -15.00 1.35 2.28
N THR A 60 -15.04 2.48 2.98
CA THR A 60 -14.05 2.89 3.99
C THR A 60 -14.81 3.32 5.26
N PRO A 61 -14.28 3.06 6.47
CA PRO A 61 -12.97 2.46 6.74
C PRO A 61 -12.92 0.96 6.47
N ILE A 62 -11.73 0.45 6.13
CA ILE A 62 -11.48 -0.99 5.95
C ILE A 62 -11.52 -1.65 7.33
N GLN A 63 -12.11 -2.85 7.42
CA GLN A 63 -12.20 -3.59 8.68
C GLN A 63 -10.81 -3.86 9.27
N ARG A 64 -10.60 -3.42 10.52
CA ARG A 64 -9.36 -3.68 11.28
C ARG A 64 -9.55 -4.89 12.19
N MET A 65 -8.54 -5.74 12.27
CA MET A 65 -8.49 -6.91 13.15
C MET A 65 -7.18 -6.91 13.94
N THR A 66 -7.22 -7.39 15.18
CA THR A 66 -6.00 -7.64 15.96
C THR A 66 -5.32 -8.93 15.49
N TRP A 67 -4.01 -9.05 15.76
CA TRP A 67 -3.25 -10.27 15.49
C TRP A 67 -3.73 -11.45 16.36
#